data_AF-A0A7R9B8Y6-F1
#
_entry.id   AF-A0A7R9B8Y6-F1
#
_cell.length_a   1.000
_cell.length_b   1.000
_cell.length_c   1.000
_cell.angle_alpha   90.00
_cell.angle_beta   90.00
_cell.angle_gamma   90.00
#
_symmetry.space_group_name_H-M   'P 1'
#
loop_
_entity.id
_entity.type
_entity.pdbx_description
1 polymer ?
#
loop_
_entity_poly.entity_id
_entity_poly.type
_entity_poly.pdbx_seq_one_letter_code
_entity_poly.pdbx_strand_id
1 'polypeptide(L)'
;MKLLWLTLTQVQSSCEIEFLPVYTPSTAEKEDPKLYANNVRQLMAKALGIPVSDYTYDDCRLMTRAKQMNLPCAPCLVEVHRLRTKLG
;
A
#
# COMPACT_ATOMS: atom_id res chain seq x y z
N MET A 1 -10.82 -17.94 -4.15
CA MET A 1 -10.44 -18.74 -5.33
C MET A 1 -10.55 -18.03 -6.67
N LYS A 2 -11.32 -16.94 -6.83
CA LYS A 2 -11.44 -16.24 -8.13
C LYS A 2 -10.08 -15.77 -8.70
N LEU A 3 -9.21 -15.18 -7.87
CA LEU A 3 -7.90 -14.70 -8.32
C LEU A 3 -7.01 -15.83 -8.85
N LEU A 4 -6.95 -16.97 -8.14
CA LEU A 4 -6.18 -18.14 -8.56
C LEU A 4 -6.60 -18.61 -9.96
N TRP A 5 -7.91 -18.79 -10.20
CA TRP A 5 -8.41 -19.21 -11.50
C TRP A 5 -8.06 -18.21 -12.60
N LEU A 6 -8.21 -16.89 -12.35
CA LEU A 6 -7.85 -15.86 -13.32
C LEU A 6 -6.35 -15.89 -13.67
N THR A 7 -5.48 -16.07 -12.67
CA THR A 7 -4.04 -16.20 -12.89
C THR A 7 -3.70 -17.45 -13.68
N LEU A 8 -4.33 -18.59 -13.39
CA LEU A 8 -4.09 -19.85 -14.10
C LEU A 8 -4.59 -19.83 -15.56
N THR A 9 -5.53 -18.95 -15.90
CA THR A 9 -5.98 -18.74 -17.29
C THR A 9 -5.08 -17.81 -18.11
N GLN A 10 -4.07 -17.19 -17.51
CA GLN A 10 -3.10 -16.36 -18.22
C GLN A 10 -1.88 -17.20 -18.61
N VAL A 11 -1.68 -17.43 -19.91
CA VAL A 11 -0.55 -18.23 -20.44
C VAL A 11 0.81 -17.64 -20.05
N GLN A 12 0.88 -16.31 -19.90
CA GLN A 12 2.08 -15.59 -19.46
C GLN A 12 1.68 -14.44 -18.54
N SER A 13 2.35 -14.30 -17.40
CA SER A 13 2.31 -13.13 -16.52
C SER A 13 3.67 -12.46 -16.56
N SER A 14 3.79 -11.30 -17.20
CA SER A 14 5.05 -10.55 -17.24
C SER A 14 5.27 -9.79 -15.94
N CYS A 15 6.50 -9.81 -15.46
CA CYS A 15 6.97 -9.03 -14.32
C CYS A 15 8.41 -8.64 -14.59
N GLU A 16 8.74 -7.37 -14.36
CA GLU A 16 10.09 -6.85 -14.46
C GLU A 16 10.59 -6.51 -13.06
N ILE A 17 11.83 -6.91 -12.77
CA ILE A 17 12.47 -6.68 -11.47
C ILE A 17 13.69 -5.81 -11.71
N GLU A 18 13.69 -4.63 -11.09
CA GLU A 18 14.84 -3.73 -11.06
C GLU A 18 15.50 -3.80 -9.67
N PHE A 19 16.81 -4.04 -9.67
CA PHE A 19 17.60 -4.02 -8.44
C PHE A 19 18.15 -2.62 -8.21
N LEU A 20 17.62 -1.95 -7.19
CA LEU A 20 18.11 -0.65 -6.77
C LEU A 20 19.41 -0.80 -5.96
N PRO A 21 20.29 0.23 -5.94
CA PRO A 21 21.46 0.24 -5.09
C PRO A 21 21.10 0.02 -3.61
N VAL A 22 22.05 -0.55 -2.84
CA VAL A 22 21.86 -0.77 -1.41
C VAL A 22 21.60 0.56 -0.70
N TYR A 23 20.46 0.66 -0.03
CA TYR A 23 20.09 1.85 0.74
C TYR A 23 20.75 1.82 2.12
N THR A 24 21.55 2.85 2.42
CA THR A 24 22.26 2.97 3.70
C THR A 24 21.61 4.05 4.57
N PRO A 25 21.25 3.74 5.83
CA PRO A 25 20.55 4.69 6.69
C PRO A 25 21.46 5.84 7.16
N SER A 26 20.91 7.05 7.16
CA SER A 26 21.45 8.23 7.82
C SER A 26 21.42 8.10 9.36
N THR A 27 22.08 9.00 10.08
CA THR A 27 22.05 9.01 11.55
C THR A 27 20.63 9.17 12.10
N ALA A 28 19.83 10.08 11.52
CA ALA A 28 18.43 10.28 11.89
C ALA A 28 17.56 9.02 11.66
N GLU A 29 17.79 8.31 10.55
CA GLU A 29 17.08 7.06 10.25
C GLU A 29 17.49 5.89 11.13
N LYS A 30 18.73 5.90 11.65
CA LYS A 30 19.17 4.91 12.65
C LYS A 30 18.45 5.12 13.99
N GLU A 31 18.12 6.37 14.32
CA GLU A 31 17.38 6.72 15.54
C GLU A 31 15.87 6.52 15.38
N ASP A 32 15.32 6.70 14.18
CA ASP A 32 13.90 6.46 13.87
C ASP A 32 13.71 5.40 12.76
N PRO A 33 13.41 4.14 13.14
CA PRO A 33 13.14 3.06 12.18
C PRO A 33 11.93 3.32 11.27
N LYS A 34 10.94 4.12 11.71
CA LYS A 34 9.77 4.46 10.88
C LYS A 34 10.16 5.43 9.78
N LEU A 35 11.05 6.39 10.08
CA LEU A 35 11.61 7.30 9.08
C LEU A 35 12.35 6.52 7.99
N TYR A 36 13.20 5.57 8.39
CA TYR A 36 13.90 4.68 7.44
C TYR A 36 12.92 3.95 6.51
N ALA A 37 11.92 3.27 7.08
CA ALA A 37 10.93 2.52 6.30
C ALA A 37 10.15 3.42 5.34
N ASN A 38 9.81 4.65 5.76
CA ASN A 38 9.12 5.63 4.93
C ASN A 38 10.00 6.09 3.75
N ASN A 39 11.27 6.37 3.98
CA ASN A 39 12.19 6.83 2.94
C ASN A 39 12.49 5.72 1.93
N VAL A 40 12.70 4.47 2.39
CA VAL A 40 12.85 3.30 1.49
C VAL A 40 11.60 3.10 0.63
N ARG A 41 10.41 3.20 1.23
CA ARG A 41 9.13 3.12 0.50
C ARG A 41 9.01 4.21 -0.55
N GLN A 42 9.36 5.45 -0.22
CA GLN A 42 9.35 6.57 -1.17
C GLN A 42 10.35 6.37 -2.32
N LEU A 43 11.55 5.86 -2.03
CA LEU A 43 12.56 5.55 -3.03
C LEU A 43 12.06 4.50 -4.02
N MET A 44 11.44 3.42 -3.53
CA MET A 44 10.84 2.40 -4.39
C MET A 44 9.70 2.97 -5.26
N ALA A 45 8.82 3.78 -4.67
CA ALA A 45 7.71 4.41 -5.38
C ALA A 45 8.21 5.36 -6.49
N LYS A 46 9.28 6.12 -6.20
CA LYS A 46 9.93 6.99 -7.19
C LYS A 46 10.53 6.20 -8.34
N ALA A 47 11.21 5.09 -8.08
CA ALA A 47 11.76 4.22 -9.13
C ALA A 47 10.65 3.64 -10.03
N LEU A 48 9.53 3.24 -9.42
CA LEU A 48 8.35 2.73 -10.14
C LEU A 48 7.49 3.82 -10.82
N GLY A 49 7.72 5.11 -10.52
CA GLY A 49 6.90 6.21 -11.04
C GLY A 49 5.46 6.24 -10.51
N ILE A 50 5.22 5.73 -9.29
CA ILE A 50 3.89 5.66 -8.67
C ILE A 50 3.82 6.46 -7.37
N PRO A 51 2.62 6.91 -6.94
CA PRO A 51 2.46 7.55 -5.63
C PRO A 51 2.51 6.52 -4.49
N VAL A 52 2.87 6.99 -3.30
CA VAL A 52 2.73 6.22 -2.06
C VAL A 52 1.30 6.32 -1.56
N SER A 53 0.76 5.22 -1.03
CA SER A 53 -0.52 5.20 -0.33
C SER A 53 -0.33 4.75 1.11
N ASP A 54 -0.91 5.50 2.05
CA ASP A 54 -0.90 5.15 3.48
C ASP A 54 -2.13 4.31 3.82
N TYR A 55 -2.24 3.11 3.25
CA TYR A 55 -3.27 2.12 3.62
C TYR A 55 -2.66 0.98 4.41
N THR A 56 -3.33 0.60 5.50
CA THR A 56 -3.04 -0.61 6.25
C THR A 56 -3.87 -1.78 5.72
N TYR A 57 -3.54 -2.99 6.17
CA TYR A 57 -4.33 -4.18 5.86
C TYR A 57 -5.79 -4.05 6.30
N ASP A 58 -6.03 -3.45 7.48
CA ASP A 58 -7.38 -3.25 8.01
C ASP A 58 -8.19 -2.27 7.18
N ASP A 59 -7.56 -1.23 6.62
CA ASP A 59 -8.21 -0.29 5.71
C ASP A 59 -8.67 -1.01 4.44
N CYS A 60 -7.81 -1.85 3.84
CA CYS A 60 -8.18 -2.66 2.68
C CYS A 60 -9.33 -3.62 2.97
N ARG A 61 -9.36 -4.20 4.18
CA ARG A 61 -10.45 -5.08 4.63
C ARG A 61 -11.77 -4.30 4.78
N LEU A 62 -11.73 -3.11 5.38
CA LEU A 62 -12.87 -2.21 5.50
C LEU A 62 -13.41 -1.82 4.11
N MET A 63 -12.53 -1.40 3.19
CA MET A 63 -12.89 -1.03 1.83
C MET A 63 -13.53 -2.20 1.07
N THR A 64 -13.00 -3.42 1.25
CA THR A 64 -13.54 -4.62 0.62
C THR A 64 -14.97 -4.90 1.11
N ARG A 65 -15.20 -4.76 2.42
CA ARG A 65 -16.53 -4.93 3.01
C ARG A 65 -17.50 -3.86 2.55
N ALA A 66 -17.06 -2.61 2.47
CA ALA A 66 -17.87 -1.51 1.92
C ALA A 66 -18.29 -1.78 0.47
N LYS A 67 -17.37 -2.28 -0.37
CA LYS A 67 -17.67 -2.68 -1.76
C LYS A 67 -18.71 -3.80 -1.82
N GLN A 68 -18.62 -4.82 -0.95
CA GLN A 68 -19.60 -5.92 -0.90
C GLN A 68 -21.00 -5.46 -0.51
N MET A 69 -21.09 -4.38 0.27
CA MET A 69 -22.36 -3.75 0.67
C MET A 69 -22.86 -2.71 -0.35
N ASN A 70 -22.19 -2.57 -1.50
CA ASN A 70 -22.48 -1.56 -2.53
C ASN A 70 -22.45 -0.11 -2.01
N LEU A 71 -21.63 0.19 -1.00
CA LEU A 71 -21.47 1.57 -0.55
C LEU A 71 -20.65 2.37 -1.57
N PRO A 72 -21.06 3.62 -1.90
CA PRO A 72 -20.27 4.49 -2.73
C PRO A 72 -18.98 4.92 -2.00
N CYS A 73 -17.90 5.12 -2.76
CA CYS A 73 -16.64 5.69 -2.28
C CYS A 73 -15.99 4.97 -1.08
N ALA A 74 -15.63 3.69 -1.26
CA ALA A 74 -14.91 2.90 -0.25
C ALA A 74 -13.64 3.58 0.34
N PRO A 75 -12.80 4.31 -0.42
CA PRO A 75 -11.66 5.03 0.14
C PRO A 75 -12.05 6.11 1.15
N CYS A 76 -13.11 6.88 0.89
CA CYS A 76 -13.60 7.92 1.79
C CYS A 76 -14.02 7.35 3.15
N LEU A 77 -14.57 6.12 3.19
CA LEU A 77 -14.92 5.48 4.46
C LEU A 77 -13.72 5.23 5.37
N VAL A 78 -12.55 4.94 4.79
CA VAL A 78 -11.30 4.82 5.56
C VAL A 78 -10.91 6.17 6.14
N GLU A 79 -11.00 7.24 5.35
CA GLU A 79 -10.68 8.59 5.81
C GLU A 79 -11.63 9.05 6.92
N VAL A 80 -12.94 8.87 6.74
CA VAL A 80 -13.95 9.17 7.76
C VAL A 80 -13.72 8.35 9.02
N HIS A 81 -13.39 7.06 8.90
CA HIS A 81 -13.07 6.22 10.05
C HIS A 81 -11.85 6.74 10.81
N ARG A 82 -10.77 7.10 10.11
CA ARG A 82 -9.58 7.70 10.72
C ARG A 82 -9.87 9.04 11.38
N LEU A 83 -10.64 9.90 10.73
CA LEU A 83 -11.06 11.19 11.27
C LEU A 83 -11.87 11.00 12.55
N ARG A 84 -12.86 10.10 12.53
CA ARG A 84 -13.63 9.74 13.72
C ARG A 84 -12.72 9.27 14.86
N THR A 85 -11.84 8.30 14.62
CA THR A 85 -10.93 7.79 15.66
C THR A 85 -10.02 8.87 16.25
N LYS A 86 -9.65 9.89 15.45
CA LYS A 86 -8.87 11.04 15.93
C LYS A 86 -9.70 12.04 16.74
N LEU A 87 -11.01 12.14 16.48
CA LEU A 87 -11.89 13.17 17.04
C LEU A 87 -12.76 12.68 18.22
N GLY A 88 -12.96 11.37 18.37
CA GLY A 88 -13.81 10.74 19.40
C GLY A 88 -15.18 10.30 18.89
#